data_AF-B3NBA2-F1
#
_entry.id   AF-B3NBA2-F1
#
_cell.length_a   1.000
_cell.length_b   1.000
_cell.length_c   1.000
_cell.angle_alpha   90.00
_cell.angle_beta   90.00
_cell.angle_gamma   90.00
#
_symmetry.space_group_name_H-M   'P 1'
#
loop_
_entity.id
_entity.type
_entity.pdbx_description
1 polymer ?
#
loop_
_entity_poly.entity_id
_entity_poly.type
_entity_poly.pdbx_seq_one_letter_code
_entity_poly.pdbx_strand_id
1 'polypeptide(L)'
;MLTRVFRLVHDRRLSVPVLRCFHHEFSKPPPQPAKGQETEGDPAKTLVAGVQDKYKIFRDEEATEIFDVEEARHQEQELPEQELEPDHYYGLNLKRGVRGVFDVEDLVELLRKENVDDIFVCYVPENLKYVDHLVVCSGRSYRHMLTTAEFVRRMFKIKRTKGDILPRIEGDKSRDWMAMDLGNIALHIFSPSAREEYDLESLWAIGSEFDRESQKAHNPYGDMFMAQTPISVVDNSKLKT
;
A
#
# COMPACT_ATOMS: atom_id res chain seq x y z
N MET A 1 9.88 -8.78 -35.16
CA MET A 1 8.57 -8.68 -34.46
C MET A 1 8.64 -7.42 -33.62
N LEU A 2 7.71 -6.47 -33.80
CA LEU A 2 7.77 -5.18 -33.10
C LEU A 2 7.42 -5.36 -31.61
N THR A 3 8.41 -5.18 -30.74
CA THR A 3 8.23 -4.94 -29.30
C THR A 3 7.48 -3.62 -29.14
N ARG A 4 6.23 -3.67 -28.71
CA ARG A 4 5.45 -2.47 -28.39
C ARG A 4 5.89 -1.96 -27.01
N VAL A 5 6.84 -1.03 -27.02
CA VAL A 5 7.26 -0.28 -25.82
C VAL A 5 6.21 0.79 -25.54
N PHE A 6 5.47 0.64 -24.44
CA PHE A 6 4.54 1.68 -23.97
C PHE A 6 5.21 2.48 -22.87
N ARG A 7 5.74 3.66 -23.20
CA ARG A 7 6.17 4.67 -22.23
C ARG A 7 5.08 5.74 -22.16
N LEU A 8 4.33 5.78 -21.06
CA LEU A 8 3.27 6.76 -20.87
C LEU A 8 3.75 7.82 -19.86
N VAL A 9 4.17 8.96 -20.40
CA VAL A 9 4.61 10.14 -19.64
C VAL A 9 3.41 10.72 -18.90
N HIS A 10 3.48 10.85 -17.58
CA HIS A 10 2.45 11.54 -16.77
C HIS A 10 2.94 12.90 -16.31
N ASP A 11 2.03 13.86 -16.45
CA ASP A 11 2.23 15.28 -16.17
C ASP A 11 2.16 15.55 -14.66
N ARG A 12 3.08 16.39 -14.16
CA ARG A 12 3.17 16.77 -12.76
C ARG A 12 2.19 17.89 -12.47
N ARG A 13 1.19 17.69 -11.58
CA ARG A 13 0.60 18.79 -10.78
C ARG A 13 -0.43 18.33 -9.73
N LEU A 14 -0.24 18.85 -8.52
CA LEU A 14 -1.18 19.14 -7.42
C LEU A 14 -1.20 18.17 -6.21
N SER A 15 -0.28 18.46 -5.29
CA SER A 15 -0.34 18.13 -3.86
C SER A 15 -1.27 19.11 -3.12
N VAL A 16 -2.17 18.61 -2.28
CA VAL A 16 -2.91 19.42 -1.30
C VAL A 16 -2.39 19.12 0.12
N PRO A 17 -2.02 20.14 0.93
CA PRO A 17 -1.52 19.93 2.29
C PRO A 17 -2.66 19.83 3.31
N VAL A 18 -2.62 18.81 4.16
CA VAL A 18 -3.52 18.67 5.33
C VAL A 18 -2.89 19.36 6.53
N LEU A 19 -3.51 20.46 6.98
CA LEU A 19 -3.21 21.16 8.23
C LEU A 19 -3.71 20.32 9.42
N ARG A 20 -2.80 19.97 10.35
CA ARG A 20 -3.15 19.52 11.71
C ARG A 20 -3.08 20.72 12.65
N CYS A 21 -4.17 20.98 13.37
CA CYS A 21 -4.25 21.95 14.45
C CYS A 21 -4.92 21.31 15.67
N PHE A 22 -4.18 21.28 16.80
CA PHE A 22 -4.58 21.46 18.23
C PHE A 22 -5.78 20.64 18.79
N HIS A 23 -5.89 20.22 20.04
CA HIS A 23 -5.18 20.38 21.32
C HIS A 23 -5.75 19.25 22.21
N HIS A 24 -4.97 18.59 23.07
CA HIS A 24 -5.54 17.80 24.16
C HIS A 24 -4.85 18.16 25.48
N GLU A 25 -4.92 19.43 25.85
CA GLU A 25 -4.89 19.80 27.26
C GLU A 25 -6.34 19.69 27.73
N PHE A 26 -6.62 18.71 28.58
CA PHE A 26 -7.69 18.64 29.60
C PHE A 26 -7.88 17.16 29.97
N SER A 27 -6.93 16.62 30.72
CA SER A 27 -7.16 15.42 31.51
C SER A 27 -6.62 15.65 32.91
N LYS A 28 -7.42 16.32 33.73
CA LYS A 28 -7.41 16.11 35.18
C LYS A 28 -8.87 15.99 35.63
N PRO A 29 -9.25 14.88 36.27
CA PRO A 29 -10.60 14.75 36.82
C PRO A 29 -10.79 15.73 37.99
N PRO A 30 -12.00 16.26 38.20
CA PRO A 30 -12.30 17.11 39.35
C PRO A 30 -12.17 16.31 40.66
N PRO A 31 -11.76 16.94 41.77
CA PRO A 31 -11.67 16.27 43.07
C PRO A 31 -13.07 15.92 43.60
N GLN A 32 -13.21 14.72 44.18
CA GLN A 32 -14.46 14.28 44.81
C GLN A 32 -14.75 15.10 46.07
N PRO A 33 -15.99 15.58 46.28
CA PRO A 33 -16.37 16.24 47.52
C PRO A 33 -16.39 15.26 48.70
N ALA A 34 -15.83 15.70 49.83
CA ALA A 34 -15.81 14.98 51.09
C ALA A 34 -17.22 14.77 51.66
N LYS A 35 -17.43 13.64 52.35
CA LYS A 35 -18.67 13.30 53.07
C LYS A 35 -19.05 14.42 54.07
N GLY A 36 -20.01 15.26 53.69
CA GLY A 36 -20.76 16.13 54.57
C GLY A 36 -22.16 15.56 54.76
N GLN A 37 -22.59 15.41 56.02
CA GLN A 37 -23.96 15.06 56.36
C GLN A 37 -24.86 16.26 56.07
N GLU A 38 -25.83 16.10 55.17
CA GLU A 38 -26.87 17.10 54.93
C GLU A 38 -28.21 16.58 55.48
N THR A 39 -28.63 17.22 56.56
CA THR A 39 -29.94 17.11 57.19
C THR A 39 -31.04 17.60 56.23
N GLU A 40 -32.12 16.83 56.07
CA GLU A 40 -33.34 17.25 55.38
C GLU A 40 -33.89 18.55 55.99
N GLY A 41 -33.72 19.66 55.26
CA GLY A 41 -34.33 20.95 55.53
C GLY A 41 -35.18 21.39 54.35
N ASP A 42 -36.47 21.59 54.59
CA ASP A 42 -37.47 22.01 53.60
C ASP A 42 -37.05 23.32 52.89
N PRO A 43 -36.81 23.33 51.56
CA PRO A 43 -36.17 24.44 50.84
C PRO A 43 -37.02 25.72 50.77
N ALA A 44 -38.31 25.64 51.12
CA ALA A 44 -39.20 26.80 51.19
C ALA A 44 -38.82 27.81 52.29
N LYS A 45 -38.05 27.38 53.31
CA LYS A 45 -37.67 28.23 54.45
C LYS A 45 -36.37 29.03 54.26
N THR A 46 -35.63 28.78 53.18
CA THR A 46 -34.31 29.42 52.95
C THR A 46 -34.40 30.73 52.15
N LEU A 47 -35.58 31.06 51.61
CA LEU A 47 -35.76 32.27 50.80
C LEU A 47 -36.16 33.47 51.66
N VAL A 48 -35.45 34.59 51.47
CA VAL A 48 -35.77 35.88 52.12
C VAL A 48 -37.17 36.33 51.72
N ALA A 49 -37.98 36.71 52.72
CA ALA A 49 -39.35 37.18 52.53
C ALA A 49 -39.38 38.40 51.59
N GLY A 50 -39.98 38.22 50.40
CA GLY A 50 -40.07 39.24 49.34
C GLY A 50 -39.67 38.75 47.94
N VAL A 51 -38.93 37.63 47.84
CA VAL A 51 -38.57 37.00 46.55
C VAL A 51 -39.58 35.92 46.12
N GLN A 52 -40.40 35.45 47.06
CA GLN A 52 -41.29 34.30 46.87
C GLN A 52 -42.44 34.55 45.87
N ASP A 53 -42.91 35.79 45.74
CA ASP A 53 -44.06 36.11 44.87
C ASP A 53 -43.70 36.35 43.39
N LYS A 54 -42.42 36.44 43.04
CA LYS A 54 -41.97 36.77 41.67
C LYS A 54 -41.38 35.60 40.90
N TYR A 55 -41.06 34.50 41.57
CA TYR A 55 -40.41 33.35 40.94
C TYR A 55 -41.22 32.10 41.21
N LYS A 56 -41.60 31.40 40.14
CA LYS A 56 -42.13 30.05 40.26
C LYS A 56 -40.95 29.11 40.51
N ILE A 57 -40.96 28.42 41.66
CA ILE A 57 -39.95 27.40 41.95
C ILE A 57 -40.22 26.24 41.00
N PHE A 58 -39.33 26.06 40.02
CA PHE A 58 -39.37 24.90 39.14
C PHE A 58 -38.92 23.68 39.92
N ARG A 59 -39.79 22.67 39.98
CA ARG A 59 -39.45 21.32 40.45
C ARG A 59 -39.23 20.46 39.22
N ASP A 60 -38.24 19.56 39.25
CA ASP A 60 -37.97 18.63 38.15
C ASP A 60 -39.21 17.82 37.74
N GLU A 61 -40.13 17.61 38.68
CA GLU A 61 -41.39 16.88 38.50
C GLU A 61 -42.43 17.63 37.65
N GLU A 62 -42.24 18.94 37.42
CA GLU A 62 -43.12 19.77 36.56
C GLU A 62 -42.56 19.97 35.14
N ALA A 63 -41.39 19.39 34.82
CA ALA A 63 -40.81 19.47 33.49
C ALA A 63 -41.64 18.64 32.49
N THR A 64 -42.10 19.28 31.40
CA THR A 64 -42.95 18.64 30.39
C THR A 64 -42.20 17.60 29.56
N GLU A 65 -40.87 17.72 29.46
CA GLU A 65 -39.99 16.77 28.80
C GLU A 65 -38.77 16.56 29.68
N ILE A 66 -38.59 15.34 30.18
CA ILE A 66 -37.33 14.93 30.82
C ILE A 66 -36.41 14.55 29.65
N PHE A 67 -35.42 15.39 29.36
CA PHE A 67 -34.35 15.02 28.44
C PHE A 67 -33.50 13.95 29.13
N ASP A 68 -33.80 12.68 28.88
CA ASP A 68 -32.97 11.58 29.34
C ASP A 68 -31.68 11.57 28.52
N VAL A 69 -30.66 12.22 29.06
CA VAL A 69 -29.32 12.32 28.46
C VAL A 69 -28.73 10.92 28.22
N GLU A 70 -29.14 9.93 29.01
CA GLU A 70 -28.72 8.54 28.84
C GLU A 70 -29.46 7.85 27.68
N GLU A 71 -30.76 8.11 27.48
CA GLU A 71 -31.52 7.59 26.33
C GLU A 71 -31.00 8.18 25.00
N ALA A 72 -30.70 9.48 24.96
CA ALA A 72 -30.12 10.12 23.78
C ALA A 72 -28.71 9.58 23.45
N ARG A 73 -27.87 9.31 24.48
CA ARG A 73 -26.56 8.67 24.30
C ARG A 73 -26.69 7.22 23.87
N HIS A 74 -27.69 6.50 24.36
CA HIS A 74 -28.00 5.14 23.90
C HIS A 74 -28.46 5.14 22.44
N GLN A 75 -29.29 6.10 22.01
CA GLN A 75 -29.70 6.24 20.60
C GLN A 75 -28.54 6.64 19.67
N GLU A 76 -27.64 7.54 20.11
CA GLU A 76 -26.41 7.83 19.36
C GLU A 76 -25.47 6.62 19.29
N GLN A 77 -25.44 5.76 20.31
CA GLN A 77 -24.69 4.50 20.30
C GLN A 77 -25.38 3.38 19.52
N GLU A 78 -26.70 3.42 19.38
CA GLU A 78 -27.52 2.42 18.68
C GLU A 78 -27.61 2.63 17.18
N LEU A 79 -27.06 3.71 16.63
CA LEU A 79 -26.75 3.75 15.20
C LEU A 79 -25.74 2.64 14.91
N PRO A 80 -26.07 1.62 14.10
CA PRO A 80 -25.03 0.90 13.42
C PRO A 80 -24.52 1.85 12.35
N GLU A 81 -23.57 2.70 12.71
CA GLU A 81 -22.59 3.20 11.75
C GLU A 81 -21.80 1.97 11.31
N GLN A 82 -22.41 1.19 10.42
CA GLN A 82 -21.66 0.45 9.42
C GLN A 82 -21.02 1.55 8.57
N GLU A 83 -19.94 2.15 9.08
CA GLU A 83 -18.96 2.81 8.22
C GLU A 83 -18.66 1.76 7.15
N LEU A 84 -19.19 1.99 5.95
CA LEU A 84 -18.87 1.16 4.79
C LEU A 84 -17.38 1.39 4.56
N GLU A 85 -16.55 0.58 5.23
CA GLU A 85 -15.13 0.50 5.00
C GLU A 85 -14.95 0.49 3.49
N PRO A 86 -14.33 1.53 2.91
CA PRO A 86 -14.27 1.67 1.46
C PRO A 86 -13.63 0.40 0.93
N ASP A 87 -14.35 -0.35 0.08
CA ASP A 87 -13.86 -1.65 -0.38
C ASP A 87 -12.52 -1.46 -1.09
N HIS A 88 -11.44 -1.81 -0.37
CA HIS A 88 -10.06 -1.66 -0.82
C HIS A 88 -9.81 -2.43 -2.12
N TYR A 89 -10.70 -3.36 -2.49
CA TYR A 89 -10.63 -4.17 -3.69
C TYR A 89 -11.57 -3.73 -4.81
N TYR A 90 -12.39 -2.69 -4.60
CA TYR A 90 -13.30 -2.19 -5.62
C TYR A 90 -12.55 -1.87 -6.92
N GLY A 91 -13.07 -2.38 -8.03
CA GLY A 91 -12.49 -2.23 -9.38
C GLY A 91 -11.30 -3.15 -9.70
N LEU A 92 -10.86 -4.04 -8.80
CA LEU A 92 -9.81 -5.01 -9.10
C LEU A 92 -10.37 -6.36 -9.55
N ASN A 93 -9.73 -6.99 -10.51
CA ASN A 93 -10.04 -8.35 -10.93
C ASN A 93 -9.49 -9.39 -9.93
N LEU A 94 -10.39 -9.97 -9.13
CA LEU A 94 -10.07 -10.99 -8.13
C LEU A 94 -10.07 -12.43 -8.68
N LYS A 95 -10.39 -12.63 -9.96
CA LYS A 95 -10.35 -13.95 -10.59
C LYS A 95 -8.91 -14.32 -10.92
N ARG A 96 -8.60 -15.62 -10.90
CA ARG A 96 -7.30 -16.16 -11.33
C ARG A 96 -7.06 -15.84 -12.82
N GLY A 97 -5.82 -15.51 -13.17
CA GLY A 97 -5.39 -15.31 -14.55
C GLY A 97 -5.40 -16.59 -15.39
N VAL A 98 -5.17 -16.44 -16.70
CA VAL A 98 -5.27 -17.54 -17.67
C VAL A 98 -4.00 -18.41 -17.66
N ARG A 99 -2.83 -17.77 -17.80
CA ARG A 99 -1.53 -18.48 -17.84
C ARG A 99 -0.93 -18.70 -16.45
N GLY A 100 -1.19 -17.78 -15.53
CA GLY A 100 -0.68 -17.81 -14.16
C GLY A 100 -1.70 -17.32 -13.14
N VAL A 101 -1.23 -16.99 -11.94
CA VAL A 101 -2.10 -16.41 -10.90
C VAL A 101 -2.51 -14.98 -11.28
N PHE A 102 -1.58 -14.23 -11.87
CA PHE A 102 -1.82 -12.90 -12.43
C PHE A 102 -1.67 -12.91 -13.95
N ASP A 103 -2.58 -12.18 -14.60
CA ASP A 103 -2.35 -11.64 -15.93
C ASP A 103 -1.64 -10.28 -15.81
N VAL A 104 -0.93 -9.87 -16.85
CA VAL A 104 -0.08 -8.66 -16.82
C VAL A 104 -0.93 -7.41 -16.64
N GLU A 105 -2.07 -7.35 -17.32
CA GLU A 105 -3.03 -6.25 -17.26
C GLU A 105 -3.55 -6.06 -15.84
N ASP A 106 -3.98 -7.14 -15.18
CA ASP A 106 -4.44 -7.13 -13.80
C ASP A 106 -3.35 -6.60 -12.84
N LEU A 107 -2.10 -7.02 -13.04
CA LEU A 107 -0.98 -6.56 -12.22
C LEU A 107 -0.70 -5.07 -12.45
N VAL A 108 -0.73 -4.60 -13.68
CA VAL A 108 -0.54 -3.18 -14.00
C VAL A 108 -1.66 -2.33 -13.41
N GLU A 109 -2.91 -2.77 -13.48
CA GLU A 109 -4.04 -2.07 -12.84
C GLU A 109 -3.88 -1.99 -11.32
N LEU A 110 -3.44 -3.08 -10.68
CA LEU A 110 -3.13 -3.13 -9.26
C LEU A 110 -2.03 -2.12 -8.90
N LEU A 111 -0.92 -2.11 -9.64
CA LEU A 111 0.18 -1.17 -9.41
C LEU A 111 -0.23 0.29 -9.62
N ARG A 112 -1.10 0.55 -10.61
CA ARG A 112 -1.68 1.90 -10.82
C ARG A 112 -2.58 2.31 -9.67
N LYS A 113 -3.37 1.39 -9.10
CA LYS A 113 -4.21 1.66 -7.94
C LYS A 113 -3.40 2.05 -6.71
N GLU A 114 -2.25 1.42 -6.51
CA GLU A 114 -1.27 1.80 -5.47
C GLU A 114 -0.50 3.08 -5.81
N ASN A 115 -0.75 3.71 -6.97
CA ASN A 115 -0.06 4.90 -7.46
C ASN A 115 1.46 4.71 -7.56
N VAL A 116 1.89 3.54 -8.02
CA VAL A 116 3.30 3.26 -8.33
C VAL A 116 3.69 4.00 -9.60
N ASP A 117 4.89 4.57 -9.60
CA ASP A 117 5.39 5.41 -10.68
C ASP A 117 6.20 4.57 -11.68
N ASP A 118 6.29 5.03 -12.93
CA ASP A 118 7.11 4.47 -14.01
C ASP A 118 6.99 2.95 -14.17
N ILE A 119 5.82 2.45 -14.58
CA ILE A 119 5.65 1.01 -14.82
C ILE A 119 6.19 0.66 -16.21
N PHE A 120 7.24 -0.15 -16.24
CA PHE A 120 7.81 -0.74 -17.44
C PHE A 120 7.45 -2.23 -17.49
N VAL A 121 7.06 -2.70 -18.68
CA VAL A 121 6.70 -4.09 -18.92
C VAL A 121 7.46 -4.57 -20.15
N CYS A 122 8.17 -5.68 -20.01
CA CYS A 122 8.88 -6.34 -21.11
C CYS A 122 8.39 -7.79 -21.25
N TYR A 123 8.19 -8.21 -22.49
CA TYR A 123 7.92 -9.61 -22.82
C TYR A 123 9.26 -10.34 -22.96
N VAL A 124 9.43 -11.41 -22.20
CA VAL A 124 10.64 -12.23 -22.24
C VAL A 124 10.39 -13.41 -23.16
N PRO A 125 11.28 -13.65 -24.15
CA PRO A 125 11.09 -14.75 -25.08
C PRO A 125 11.30 -16.11 -24.38
N GLU A 126 10.50 -17.10 -24.78
CA GLU A 126 10.44 -18.43 -24.14
C GLU A 126 11.77 -19.22 -24.21
N ASN A 127 12.68 -18.84 -25.11
CA ASN A 127 14.00 -19.44 -25.25
C ASN A 127 14.89 -19.24 -24.01
N LEU A 128 14.70 -18.15 -23.25
CA LEU A 128 15.47 -17.85 -22.04
C LEU A 128 15.01 -18.64 -20.81
N LYS A 129 13.85 -19.32 -20.88
CA LYS A 129 13.27 -20.15 -19.80
C LYS A 129 13.31 -19.49 -18.42
N TYR A 130 13.05 -18.19 -18.36
CA TYR A 130 13.06 -17.42 -17.12
C TYR A 130 11.64 -17.11 -16.65
N VAL A 131 11.00 -16.12 -17.26
CA VAL A 131 9.59 -15.75 -17.03
C VAL A 131 8.94 -15.36 -18.36
N ASP A 132 7.62 -15.20 -18.40
CA ASP A 132 6.92 -14.70 -19.60
C ASP A 132 7.00 -13.16 -19.68
N HIS A 133 6.89 -12.50 -18.53
CA HIS A 133 6.90 -11.04 -18.44
C HIS A 133 7.78 -10.54 -17.30
N LEU A 134 8.56 -9.51 -17.60
CA LEU A 134 9.32 -8.75 -16.62
C LEU A 134 8.62 -7.41 -16.40
N VAL A 135 8.27 -7.10 -15.15
CA VAL A 135 7.66 -5.83 -14.77
C VAL A 135 8.62 -5.10 -13.84
N VAL A 136 8.96 -3.86 -14.21
CA VAL A 136 9.82 -2.98 -13.42
C VAL A 136 9.04 -1.73 -13.07
N CYS A 137 9.01 -1.34 -11.79
CA CYS A 137 8.28 -0.17 -11.34
C CYS A 137 9.07 0.62 -10.28
N SER A 138 8.72 1.90 -10.08
CA SER A 138 9.40 2.78 -9.15
C SER A 138 8.52 3.13 -7.96
N GLY A 139 9.04 2.89 -6.76
CA GLY A 139 8.40 3.30 -5.51
C GLY A 139 9.04 4.58 -4.96
N ARG A 140 8.21 5.56 -4.61
CA ARG A 140 8.64 6.86 -4.05
C ARG A 140 9.44 6.78 -2.74
N SER A 141 9.30 5.71 -1.97
CA SER A 141 10.03 5.48 -0.72
C SER A 141 10.07 4.00 -0.38
N TYR A 142 11.03 3.59 0.46
CA TYR A 142 11.11 2.22 0.97
C TYR A 142 9.77 1.73 1.57
N ARG A 143 9.09 2.58 2.35
CA ARG A 143 7.78 2.21 2.93
C ARG A 143 6.72 2.01 1.85
N HIS A 144 6.72 2.85 0.82
CA HIS A 144 5.82 2.71 -0.32
C HIS A 144 6.10 1.38 -1.04
N MET A 145 7.36 1.09 -1.37
CA MET A 145 7.78 -0.16 -2.01
C MET A 145 7.34 -1.39 -1.22
N LEU A 146 7.58 -1.41 0.10
CA LEU A 146 7.19 -2.52 0.97
C LEU A 146 5.67 -2.71 1.02
N THR A 147 4.91 -1.60 1.10
CA THR A 147 3.45 -1.65 1.14
C THR A 147 2.89 -2.18 -0.17
N THR A 148 3.43 -1.74 -1.32
CA THR A 148 3.08 -2.25 -2.64
C THR A 148 3.39 -3.75 -2.77
N ALA A 149 4.58 -4.19 -2.33
CA ALA A 149 4.97 -5.61 -2.38
C ALA A 149 4.03 -6.48 -1.54
N GLU A 150 3.73 -6.06 -0.30
CA GLU A 150 2.78 -6.78 0.56
C GLU A 150 1.36 -6.76 0.01
N PHE A 151 0.95 -5.68 -0.66
CA PHE A 151 -0.36 -5.61 -1.32
C PHE A 151 -0.46 -6.58 -2.49
N VAL A 152 0.54 -6.62 -3.38
CA VAL A 152 0.64 -7.60 -4.47
C VAL A 152 0.61 -9.03 -3.91
N ARG A 153 1.37 -9.30 -2.84
CA ARG A 153 1.39 -10.60 -2.16
C ARG A 153 0.02 -10.98 -1.59
N ARG A 154 -0.71 -10.02 -1.01
CA ARG A 154 -2.08 -10.22 -0.52
C ARG A 154 -3.01 -10.56 -1.67
N MET A 155 -2.92 -9.85 -2.79
CA MET A 155 -3.74 -10.13 -3.98
C MET A 155 -3.42 -11.49 -4.59
N PHE A 156 -2.14 -11.87 -4.61
CA PHE A 156 -1.74 -13.22 -4.99
C PHE A 156 -2.42 -14.27 -4.10
N LYS A 157 -2.43 -14.05 -2.78
CA LYS A 157 -3.05 -14.97 -1.81
C LYS A 157 -4.55 -15.17 -2.06
N ILE A 158 -5.25 -14.15 -2.56
CA ILE A 158 -6.68 -14.22 -2.89
C ILE A 158 -6.90 -14.94 -4.22
N LYS A 159 -6.09 -14.64 -5.25
CA LYS A 159 -6.25 -15.19 -6.61
C LYS A 159 -5.74 -16.62 -6.78
N ARG A 160 -4.83 -17.07 -5.91
CA ARG A 160 -4.17 -18.37 -6.02
C ARG A 160 -5.08 -19.56 -5.72
N THR A 161 -4.69 -20.73 -6.22
CA THR A 161 -5.28 -22.03 -5.85
C THR A 161 -4.40 -22.76 -4.83
N LYS A 162 -4.91 -23.83 -4.19
CA LYS A 162 -4.20 -24.62 -3.16
C LYS A 162 -2.83 -25.17 -3.59
N GLY A 163 -2.54 -25.28 -4.89
CA GLY A 163 -1.27 -25.76 -5.43
C GLY A 163 -0.21 -24.69 -5.66
N ASP A 164 -0.59 -23.40 -5.64
CA ASP A 164 0.34 -22.32 -5.96
C ASP A 164 1.13 -21.88 -4.70
N ILE A 165 2.44 -21.77 -4.85
CA ILE A 165 3.33 -21.31 -3.78
C ILE A 165 3.14 -19.81 -3.57
N LEU A 166 3.10 -19.36 -2.31
CA LEU A 166 2.97 -17.93 -2.02
C LEU A 166 4.31 -17.25 -2.36
N PRO A 167 4.30 -16.15 -3.14
CA PRO A 167 5.51 -15.41 -3.46
C PRO A 167 6.16 -14.86 -2.19
N ARG A 168 7.48 -14.96 -2.14
CA ARG A 168 8.31 -14.32 -1.12
C ARG A 168 8.75 -12.95 -1.63
N ILE A 169 8.81 -11.99 -0.71
CA ILE A 169 9.41 -10.68 -0.99
C ILE A 169 10.90 -10.82 -0.76
N GLU A 170 11.66 -10.75 -1.83
CA GLU A 170 13.13 -10.71 -1.79
C GLU A 170 13.59 -9.26 -1.68
N GLY A 171 14.61 -9.00 -0.86
CA GLY A 171 15.09 -7.63 -0.61
C GLY A 171 14.23 -6.84 0.39
N ASP A 172 13.47 -7.50 1.28
CA ASP A 172 12.66 -6.84 2.32
C ASP A 172 13.47 -5.86 3.18
N LYS A 173 14.74 -6.16 3.46
CA LYS A 173 15.68 -5.33 4.22
C LYS A 173 16.40 -4.28 3.36
N SER A 174 16.35 -4.42 2.03
CA SER A 174 16.95 -3.48 1.10
C SER A 174 16.06 -2.26 0.93
N ARG A 175 16.65 -1.07 0.94
CA ARG A 175 15.89 0.18 0.79
C ARG A 175 15.59 0.54 -0.66
N ASP A 176 16.36 -0.03 -1.57
CA ASP A 176 16.49 0.44 -2.93
C ASP A 176 15.93 -0.52 -3.97
N TRP A 177 15.86 -1.82 -3.63
CA TRP A 177 15.38 -2.84 -4.55
C TRP A 177 14.66 -3.97 -3.81
N MET A 178 13.44 -4.25 -4.26
CA MET A 178 12.67 -5.43 -3.88
C MET A 178 12.28 -6.22 -5.14
N ALA A 179 12.27 -7.54 -5.04
CA ALA A 179 11.85 -8.42 -6.12
C ALA A 179 10.82 -9.43 -5.63
N MET A 180 9.90 -9.79 -6.51
CA MET A 180 8.88 -10.80 -6.26
C MET A 180 8.69 -11.67 -7.51
N ASP A 181 8.73 -12.98 -7.31
CA ASP A 181 8.41 -13.96 -8.34
C ASP A 181 6.94 -14.38 -8.22
N LEU A 182 6.12 -14.06 -9.23
CA LEU A 182 4.69 -14.39 -9.29
C LEU A 182 4.43 -15.64 -10.15
N GLY A 183 5.47 -16.37 -10.55
CA GLY A 183 5.41 -17.56 -11.40
C GLY A 183 5.66 -17.23 -12.87
N ASN A 184 4.67 -16.64 -13.54
CA ASN A 184 4.80 -16.22 -14.96
C ASN A 184 5.33 -14.79 -15.11
N ILE A 185 5.30 -13.99 -14.03
CA ILE A 185 5.70 -12.59 -14.03
C ILE A 185 6.75 -12.36 -12.94
N ALA A 186 7.89 -11.75 -13.30
CA ALA A 186 8.86 -11.22 -12.34
C ALA A 186 8.60 -9.73 -12.09
N LEU A 187 8.27 -9.37 -10.86
CA LEU A 187 8.05 -7.98 -10.45
C LEU A 187 9.28 -7.44 -9.72
N HIS A 188 9.83 -6.34 -10.23
CA HIS A 188 10.92 -5.60 -9.60
C HIS A 188 10.45 -4.20 -9.22
N ILE A 189 10.60 -3.86 -7.95
CA ILE A 189 10.26 -2.54 -7.41
C ILE A 189 11.56 -1.86 -7.01
N PHE A 190 11.86 -0.71 -7.61
CA PHE A 190 13.08 0.05 -7.35
C PHE A 190 12.79 1.41 -6.72
N SER A 191 13.76 1.93 -5.97
CA SER A 191 13.85 3.37 -5.73
C SER A 191 14.23 4.09 -7.05
N PRO A 192 13.83 5.35 -7.26
CA PRO A 192 14.15 6.08 -8.49
C PRO A 192 15.65 6.10 -8.79
N SER A 193 16.49 6.29 -7.78
CA SER A 193 17.95 6.32 -7.93
C SER A 193 18.52 4.96 -8.31
N ALA A 194 18.08 3.88 -7.67
CA ALA A 194 18.56 2.54 -8.00
C ALA A 194 18.13 2.11 -9.41
N ARG A 195 16.95 2.55 -9.86
CA ARG A 195 16.49 2.24 -11.21
C ARG A 195 17.42 2.80 -12.28
N GLU A 196 17.90 4.03 -12.10
CA GLU A 196 18.88 4.66 -13.00
C GLU A 196 20.26 3.98 -12.93
N GLU A 197 20.67 3.51 -11.75
CA GLU A 197 21.95 2.83 -11.54
C GLU A 197 21.99 1.43 -12.16
N TYR A 198 20.93 0.64 -11.99
CA TYR A 198 20.86 -0.74 -12.49
C TYR A 198 20.37 -0.85 -13.94
N ASP A 199 19.56 0.11 -14.42
CA ASP A 199 19.02 0.21 -15.78
C ASP A 199 18.58 -1.13 -16.42
N LEU A 200 17.78 -1.91 -15.67
CA LEU A 200 17.29 -3.20 -16.16
C LEU A 200 16.42 -3.08 -17.40
N GLU A 201 15.80 -1.91 -17.64
CA GLU A 201 14.97 -1.69 -18.81
C GLU A 201 15.78 -1.80 -20.10
N SER A 202 16.92 -1.11 -20.16
CA SER A 202 17.81 -1.15 -21.33
C SER A 202 18.34 -2.56 -21.58
N LEU A 203 18.77 -3.24 -20.51
CA LEU A 203 19.29 -4.61 -20.59
C LEU A 203 18.27 -5.57 -21.21
N TRP A 204 17.02 -5.51 -20.76
CA TRP A 204 15.97 -6.45 -21.21
C TRP A 204 15.23 -5.99 -22.47
N ALA A 205 15.23 -4.69 -22.80
CA ALA A 205 14.57 -4.19 -24.01
C ALA A 205 15.45 -4.26 -25.26
N ILE A 206 16.74 -3.95 -25.12
CA ILE A 206 17.67 -3.80 -26.25
C ILE A 206 18.68 -4.95 -26.28
N GLY A 207 19.05 -5.47 -25.11
CA GLY A 207 20.04 -6.54 -24.96
C GLY A 207 21.37 -6.05 -24.37
N SER A 208 22.20 -6.99 -23.93
CA SER A 208 23.48 -6.73 -23.26
C SER A 208 24.54 -6.07 -24.15
N GLU A 209 24.34 -6.09 -25.47
CA GLU A 209 25.26 -5.48 -26.45
C GLU A 209 25.25 -3.95 -26.39
N PHE A 210 24.18 -3.34 -25.85
CA PHE A 210 24.06 -1.89 -25.68
C PHE A 210 24.16 -1.43 -24.22
N ASP A 211 24.35 -2.35 -23.28
CA ASP A 211 24.50 -2.02 -21.88
C ASP A 211 25.94 -1.63 -21.53
N ARG A 212 26.11 -0.45 -20.92
CA ARG A 212 27.41 0.12 -20.59
C ARG A 212 28.16 -0.72 -19.56
N GLU A 213 27.44 -1.31 -18.61
CA GLU A 213 28.02 -2.13 -17.55
C GLU A 213 28.45 -3.50 -18.08
N SER A 214 27.64 -4.10 -18.95
CA SER A 214 27.96 -5.35 -19.65
C SER A 214 29.16 -5.23 -20.59
N GLN A 215 29.35 -4.09 -21.25
CA GLN A 215 30.46 -3.86 -22.19
C GLN A 215 31.79 -3.42 -21.54
N LYS A 216 31.88 -3.37 -20.21
CA LYS A 216 33.15 -3.04 -19.53
C LYS A 216 34.21 -4.10 -19.81
N ALA A 217 35.40 -3.65 -20.21
CA ALA A 217 36.54 -4.52 -20.58
C ALA A 217 36.99 -5.48 -19.46
N HIS A 218 36.69 -5.15 -18.21
CA HIS A 218 36.86 -6.04 -17.07
C HIS A 218 35.58 -6.02 -16.24
N ASN A 219 34.81 -7.10 -16.33
CA ASN A 219 33.66 -7.34 -15.47
C ASN A 219 33.98 -8.57 -14.61
N PRO A 220 34.42 -8.40 -13.35
CA PRO A 220 34.85 -9.52 -12.51
C PRO A 220 33.74 -10.56 -12.29
N TYR A 221 32.47 -10.16 -12.42
CA TYR A 221 31.33 -11.06 -12.31
C TYR A 221 31.03 -11.75 -13.64
N GLY A 222 31.05 -11.01 -14.76
CA GLY A 222 30.87 -11.57 -16.10
C GLY A 222 31.92 -12.62 -16.45
N ASP A 223 33.18 -12.31 -16.17
CA ASP A 223 34.32 -13.20 -16.40
C ASP A 223 34.18 -14.51 -15.60
N MET A 224 33.69 -14.42 -14.36
CA MET A 224 33.47 -15.58 -13.49
C MET A 224 32.37 -16.52 -14.00
N PHE A 225 31.29 -15.99 -14.57
CA PHE A 225 30.21 -16.80 -15.14
C PHE A 225 30.57 -17.39 -16.51
N MET A 226 31.27 -16.63 -17.36
CA MET A 226 31.71 -17.11 -18.68
C MET A 226 32.80 -18.19 -18.57
N ALA A 227 33.66 -18.12 -17.56
CA ALA A 227 34.69 -19.13 -17.29
C ALA A 227 34.12 -20.51 -16.91
N GLN A 228 32.85 -20.59 -16.46
CA GLN A 228 32.20 -21.85 -16.07
C GLN A 228 31.54 -22.58 -17.23
N THR A 229 31.36 -21.92 -18.38
CA THR A 229 30.90 -22.60 -19.60
C THR A 229 32.11 -23.22 -20.30
N PRO A 230 32.21 -24.56 -20.44
CA PRO A 230 33.26 -25.13 -21.26
C PRO A 230 33.04 -24.66 -22.70
N ILE A 231 34.03 -23.94 -23.23
CA ILE A 231 34.09 -23.48 -24.61
C ILE A 231 34.03 -24.74 -25.50
N SER A 232 32.83 -25.07 -25.95
CA SER A 232 32.59 -26.01 -27.05
C SER A 232 32.09 -25.23 -28.26
N VAL A 233 32.85 -24.20 -28.64
CA VAL A 233 32.75 -23.65 -29.99
C VAL A 233 33.55 -24.60 -30.88
N VAL A 234 32.84 -25.56 -31.47
CA VAL A 234 33.34 -26.36 -32.58
C VAL A 234 33.58 -25.41 -33.74
N ASP A 235 34.86 -25.12 -33.97
CA ASP A 235 35.35 -24.32 -35.08
C ASP A 235 35.20 -25.13 -36.39
N ASN A 236 34.05 -25.02 -37.05
CA ASN A 236 33.79 -25.65 -38.36
C ASN A 236 34.43 -24.86 -39.53
N SER A 237 35.54 -24.16 -39.28
CA SER A 237 36.25 -23.34 -40.27
C SER A 237 37.40 -24.08 -40.98
N LYS A 238 37.65 -25.37 -40.70
CA LYS A 238 38.70 -26.19 -41.36
C LYS A 238 38.22 -27.43 -42.11
N LEU A 239 37.10 -27.31 -42.83
CA LEU A 239 36.67 -28.32 -43.82
C LEU A 239 36.29 -27.66 -45.15
N LYS A 240 37.16 -26.79 -45.67
CA LYS A 240 37.24 -26.51 -47.11
C LYS A 240 38.71 -26.24 -47.49
N THR A 241 39.28 -27.25 -48.14
CA THR A 241 40.40 -27.28 -49.10
C THR A 241 41.45 -28.29 -48.70
#